data_AF-A0A448KDY6-F1
#
_entry.id   AF-A0A448KDY6-F1
#
_cell.length_a   1.000
_cell.length_b   1.000
_cell.length_c   1.000
_cell.angle_alpha   90.00
_cell.angle_beta   90.00
_cell.angle_gamma   90.00
#
_symmetry.space_group_name_H-M   'P 1'
#
loop_
_entity.id
_entity.type
_entity.pdbx_description
1 polymer ?
#
loop_
_entity_poly.entity_id
_entity_poly.type
_entity_poly.pdbx_seq_one_letter_code
_entity_poly.pdbx_strand_id
1 'polypeptide(L)'
;MTSWDELDRALRAVDPQCPSRGSVTDLRQALEDLGESSIPAGQVPKAIVDALAEVDRVWIAELGQDPDTSKEQIEAAAQRCEELRAAHGHSVMPPRYARVEALGTLGQRDDAIEQLRVARLFSFDGADTGAILAAARLHDDYSGVIRTTTAVASRPEADPVGTARSLGATLIPYLAQGRRVEAEDALASLAQLDLPHSARLRALGDQLEFLGLSSQWQRALAMLRHTDLTGAAKASGWTLMNAGVGLALVLREAVRADYGRNAVGLSLDWATPWGDLKITGWDTVARAYDLTTAFVRAIAVRLDKRNGNNTVSLRVETRMAAESSSLSARSYGTVTSAAPTDPARLRNRPALLREVRELLTLGRGYGMESVHDRAIPLAETVSASLAEVTDDSALELVVDLRLAFGRLLAALGANERAEKENLDTAELSLSQGWTEMACAALALAAHAAHARGNLAGSRVSWERCRAELANWPSGRPGERCTVLADAIGDPGLSARVMEALAANLVEGVEEDHSRASVVREILNRASAQLARCAHPPQGVVERLAEIETRVAPYGRGRGGRRRGSGAGVG
;
A
#
# COMPACT_ATOMS: atom_id res chain seq x y z
N MET A 1 12.87 24.01 -24.29
CA MET A 1 12.76 23.77 -22.83
C MET A 1 12.72 22.27 -22.67
N THR A 2 13.52 21.71 -21.77
CA THR A 2 13.60 20.25 -21.63
C THR A 2 12.31 19.73 -20.99
N SER A 3 11.84 18.54 -21.39
CA SER A 3 10.63 17.87 -20.86
C SER A 3 10.58 17.84 -19.31
N TRP A 4 11.73 17.87 -18.65
CA TRP A 4 11.85 17.96 -17.20
C TRP A 4 11.34 19.25 -16.57
N ASP A 5 11.52 20.41 -17.21
CA ASP A 5 11.06 21.70 -16.67
C ASP A 5 9.53 21.82 -16.73
N GLU A 6 8.93 21.17 -17.73
CA GLU A 6 7.48 21.08 -17.89
C GLU A 6 6.87 20.12 -16.86
N LEU A 7 7.52 18.97 -16.63
CA LEU A 7 7.11 18.03 -15.59
C LEU A 7 7.23 18.62 -14.18
N ASP A 8 8.35 19.28 -13.84
CA ASP A 8 8.50 19.94 -12.53
C ASP A 8 7.43 21.01 -12.31
N ARG A 9 7.10 21.78 -13.35
CA ARG A 9 6.03 22.78 -13.29
C ARG A 9 4.66 22.13 -13.06
N ALA A 10 4.37 21.05 -13.77
CA ALA A 10 3.11 20.32 -13.63
C ALA A 10 2.98 19.69 -12.23
N LEU A 11 4.06 19.10 -11.70
CA LEU A 11 4.12 18.54 -10.35
C LEU A 11 3.83 19.60 -9.29
N ARG A 12 4.46 20.78 -9.38
CA ARG A 12 4.22 21.90 -8.43
C ARG A 12 2.80 22.48 -8.51
N ALA A 13 2.10 22.29 -9.62
CA ALA A 13 0.73 22.76 -9.80
C ALA A 13 -0.31 21.82 -9.16
N VAL A 14 0.06 20.58 -8.84
CA VAL A 14 -0.83 19.63 -8.16
C VAL A 14 -0.81 19.91 -6.66
N ASP A 15 -1.94 20.39 -6.15
CA ASP A 15 -2.16 20.52 -4.70
C ASP A 15 -2.25 19.10 -4.09
N PRO A 16 -1.38 18.72 -3.14
CA PRO A 16 -1.36 17.38 -2.55
C PRO A 16 -2.60 17.08 -1.70
N GLN A 17 -3.36 18.08 -1.28
CA GLN A 17 -4.59 17.88 -0.50
C GLN A 17 -5.84 17.91 -1.38
N CYS A 18 -5.87 18.79 -2.40
CA CYS A 18 -7.04 18.95 -3.23
C CYS A 18 -6.77 19.25 -4.73
N PRO A 19 -6.60 18.17 -5.53
CA PRO A 19 -6.60 18.14 -6.97
C PRO A 19 -7.41 19.20 -7.69
N SER A 20 -6.85 20.02 -8.56
CA SER A 20 -7.70 20.66 -9.58
C SER A 20 -7.73 19.78 -10.83
N ARG A 21 -8.86 19.70 -11.53
CA ARG A 21 -8.95 18.95 -12.79
C ARG A 21 -7.87 19.38 -13.80
N GLY A 22 -7.61 20.70 -13.88
CA GLY A 22 -6.59 21.25 -14.77
C GLY A 22 -5.20 20.71 -14.44
N SER A 23 -4.75 20.86 -13.19
CA SER A 23 -3.43 20.38 -12.78
C SER A 23 -3.25 18.86 -12.90
N VAL A 24 -4.31 18.09 -12.67
CA VAL A 24 -4.30 16.63 -12.89
C VAL A 24 -4.10 16.29 -14.36
N THR A 25 -4.77 17.02 -15.25
CA THR A 25 -4.67 16.83 -16.72
C THR A 25 -3.30 17.24 -17.23
N ASP A 26 -2.79 18.38 -16.78
CA ASP A 26 -1.48 18.91 -17.18
C ASP A 26 -0.35 17.95 -16.75
N LEU A 27 -0.42 17.40 -15.54
CA LEU A 27 0.56 16.40 -15.07
C LEU A 27 0.50 15.10 -15.87
N ARG A 28 -0.70 14.64 -16.24
CA ARG A 28 -0.85 13.46 -17.11
C ARG A 28 -0.19 13.68 -18.47
N GLN A 29 -0.45 14.81 -19.11
CA GLN A 29 0.16 15.14 -20.41
C GLN A 29 1.69 15.19 -20.29
N ALA A 30 2.22 15.88 -19.28
CA ALA A 30 3.66 15.95 -19.05
C ALA A 30 4.31 14.57 -18.81
N LEU A 31 3.61 13.64 -18.15
CA LEU A 31 4.10 12.27 -17.93
C LEU A 31 3.97 11.38 -19.17
N GLU A 32 2.92 11.55 -19.99
CA GLU A 32 2.77 10.87 -21.28
C GLU A 32 3.89 11.28 -22.24
N ASP A 33 4.17 12.58 -22.36
CA ASP A 33 5.27 13.12 -23.17
C ASP A 33 6.63 12.58 -22.70
N LEU A 34 6.78 12.33 -21.40
CA LEU A 34 7.96 11.68 -20.85
C LEU A 34 8.03 10.18 -21.20
N GLY A 35 6.90 9.48 -21.20
CA GLY A 35 6.81 8.07 -21.55
C GLY A 35 7.24 7.79 -23.00
N GLU A 36 6.87 8.68 -23.93
CA GLU A 36 7.28 8.59 -25.34
C GLU A 36 8.79 8.76 -25.53
N SER A 37 9.47 9.44 -24.60
CA SER A 37 10.91 9.70 -24.69
C SER A 37 11.81 8.48 -24.38
N SER A 38 11.24 7.31 -24.04
CA SER A 38 11.95 6.04 -23.79
C SER A 38 13.04 6.09 -22.69
N ILE A 39 12.97 7.06 -21.78
CA ILE A 39 13.96 7.22 -20.69
C ILE A 39 13.73 6.14 -19.61
N PRO A 40 14.74 5.30 -19.31
CA PRO A 40 14.64 4.32 -18.23
C PRO A 40 14.34 4.97 -16.87
N ALA A 41 13.50 4.35 -16.04
CA ALA A 41 13.06 4.90 -14.75
C ALA A 41 14.22 5.32 -13.83
N GLY A 42 15.33 4.57 -13.83
CA GLY A 42 16.52 4.88 -13.03
C GLY A 42 17.34 6.09 -13.51
N GLN A 43 17.01 6.66 -14.68
CA GLN A 43 17.66 7.85 -15.23
C GLN A 43 16.86 9.14 -14.99
N VAL A 44 15.65 9.03 -14.44
CA VAL A 44 14.84 10.19 -14.04
C VAL A 44 15.53 10.91 -12.87
N PRO A 45 15.67 12.25 -12.90
CA PRO A 45 16.25 12.99 -11.79
C PRO A 45 15.52 12.73 -10.46
N LYS A 46 16.29 12.42 -9.41
CA LYS A 46 15.75 12.12 -8.07
C LYS A 46 14.78 13.20 -7.56
N ALA A 47 15.10 14.48 -7.76
CA ALA A 47 14.23 15.60 -7.34
C ALA A 47 12.82 15.56 -7.94
N ILE A 48 12.69 15.06 -9.18
CA ILE A 48 11.40 14.90 -9.87
C ILE A 48 10.62 13.74 -9.27
N VAL A 49 11.31 12.62 -8.97
CA VAL A 49 10.67 11.47 -8.33
C VAL A 49 10.25 11.79 -6.91
N ASP A 50 11.07 12.54 -6.17
CA ASP A 50 10.73 13.04 -4.83
C ASP A 50 9.47 13.93 -4.90
N ALA A 51 9.38 14.86 -5.86
CA ALA A 51 8.19 15.70 -6.05
C ALA A 51 6.95 14.90 -6.49
N LEU A 52 7.11 13.91 -7.38
CA LEU A 52 6.03 12.99 -7.77
C LEU A 52 5.53 12.19 -6.57
N ALA A 53 6.43 11.73 -5.70
CA ALA A 53 6.10 10.92 -4.53
C ALA A 53 5.24 11.68 -3.48
N GLU A 54 5.21 13.01 -3.53
CA GLU A 54 4.34 13.82 -2.67
C GLU A 54 2.89 13.92 -3.18
N VAL A 55 2.67 13.79 -4.49
CA VAL A 55 1.37 14.08 -5.13
C VAL A 55 0.72 12.89 -5.81
N ASP A 56 1.47 11.85 -6.16
CA ASP A 56 1.01 10.79 -7.05
C ASP A 56 -0.23 10.04 -6.56
N ARG A 57 -0.35 9.77 -5.26
CA ARG A 57 -1.51 9.10 -4.69
C ARG A 57 -2.79 9.87 -5.00
N VAL A 58 -2.78 11.16 -4.68
CA VAL A 58 -3.97 12.01 -4.85
C VAL A 58 -4.20 12.30 -6.33
N TRP A 59 -3.13 12.45 -7.11
CA TRP A 59 -3.20 12.57 -8.55
C TRP A 59 -3.86 11.35 -9.22
N ILE A 60 -3.43 10.13 -8.92
CA ILE A 60 -4.00 8.88 -9.46
C ILE A 60 -5.47 8.73 -9.05
N ALA A 61 -5.80 9.00 -7.78
CA ALA A 61 -7.18 8.95 -7.31
C ALA A 61 -8.09 9.98 -8.03
N GLU A 62 -7.57 11.17 -8.34
CA GLU A 62 -8.29 12.19 -9.10
C GLU A 62 -8.36 11.89 -10.61
N LEU A 63 -7.37 11.24 -11.21
CA LEU A 63 -7.47 10.73 -12.58
C LEU A 63 -8.67 9.78 -12.71
N GLY A 64 -8.87 8.91 -11.72
CA GLY A 64 -10.05 8.04 -11.66
C GLY A 64 -11.38 8.79 -11.66
N GLN A 65 -11.42 10.04 -11.20
CA GLN A 65 -12.62 10.87 -11.11
C GLN A 65 -12.97 11.60 -12.41
N ASP A 66 -12.09 11.57 -13.41
CA ASP A 66 -12.28 12.18 -14.72
C ASP A 66 -12.96 11.18 -15.70
N PRO A 67 -14.16 11.49 -16.24
CA PRO A 67 -14.79 10.67 -17.27
C PRO A 67 -13.98 10.51 -18.56
N ASP A 68 -13.07 11.43 -18.88
CA ASP A 68 -12.33 11.44 -20.14
C ASP A 68 -10.98 10.71 -20.08
N THR A 69 -10.50 10.37 -18.88
CA THR A 69 -9.26 9.58 -18.71
C THR A 69 -9.60 8.09 -18.72
N SER A 70 -9.12 7.32 -19.69
CA SER A 70 -9.45 5.89 -19.82
C SER A 70 -8.94 5.04 -18.64
N LYS A 71 -9.55 3.86 -18.43
CA LYS A 71 -9.12 2.90 -17.40
C LYS A 71 -7.66 2.48 -17.60
N GLU A 72 -7.26 2.24 -18.84
CA GLU A 72 -5.91 1.85 -19.23
C GLU A 72 -4.90 2.95 -18.90
N GLN A 73 -5.25 4.22 -19.10
CA GLN A 73 -4.41 5.35 -18.74
C GLN A 73 -4.23 5.49 -17.22
N ILE A 74 -5.29 5.28 -16.44
CA ILE A 74 -5.22 5.32 -14.96
C ILE A 74 -4.28 4.22 -14.46
N GLU A 75 -4.41 3.01 -14.99
CA GLU A 75 -3.59 1.87 -14.61
C GLU A 75 -2.12 2.07 -15.04
N ALA A 76 -1.90 2.56 -16.26
CA ALA A 76 -0.56 2.90 -16.75
C ALA A 76 0.10 4.00 -15.90
N ALA A 77 -0.65 5.02 -15.49
CA ALA A 77 -0.16 6.08 -14.61
C ALA A 77 0.24 5.53 -13.23
N ALA A 78 -0.61 4.70 -12.62
CA ALA A 78 -0.31 4.05 -11.35
C ALA A 78 0.94 3.16 -11.44
N GLN A 79 1.01 2.34 -12.49
CA GLN A 79 2.15 1.47 -12.75
C GLN A 79 3.44 2.27 -12.94
N ARG A 80 3.38 3.37 -13.68
CA ARG A 80 4.54 4.24 -13.91
C ARG A 80 5.03 4.89 -12.62
N CYS A 81 4.12 5.35 -11.75
CA CYS A 81 4.48 5.87 -10.44
C CYS A 81 5.16 4.81 -9.57
N GLU A 82 4.67 3.57 -9.58
CA GLU A 82 5.30 2.46 -8.86
C GLU A 82 6.71 2.15 -9.37
N GLU A 83 6.91 2.11 -10.68
CA GLU A 83 8.22 1.90 -11.31
C GLU A 83 9.21 3.02 -10.95
N LEU A 84 8.78 4.28 -11.02
CA LEU A 84 9.61 5.43 -10.68
C LEU A 84 9.97 5.42 -9.20
N ARG A 85 9.01 5.15 -8.31
CA ARG A 85 9.27 5.02 -6.87
C ARG A 85 10.24 3.89 -6.57
N ALA A 86 10.00 2.70 -7.13
CA ALA A 86 10.85 1.53 -6.92
C ALA A 86 12.28 1.78 -7.42
N ALA A 87 12.46 2.37 -8.60
CA ALA A 87 13.78 2.69 -9.14
C ALA A 87 14.60 3.65 -8.25
N HIS A 88 13.94 4.43 -7.40
CA HIS A 88 14.57 5.39 -6.48
C HIS A 88 14.47 4.99 -5.00
N GLY A 89 13.99 3.77 -4.70
CA GLY A 89 13.89 3.24 -3.35
C GLY A 89 12.76 3.82 -2.48
N HIS A 90 11.82 4.54 -3.08
CA HIS A 90 10.62 5.05 -2.42
C HIS A 90 9.58 3.94 -2.16
N SER A 91 8.73 4.14 -1.16
CA SER A 91 7.60 3.24 -0.89
C SER A 91 6.63 3.24 -2.08
N VAL A 92 6.19 2.06 -2.51
CA VAL A 92 5.17 1.88 -3.56
C VAL A 92 3.74 1.80 -2.99
N MET A 93 3.59 1.94 -1.68
CA MET A 93 2.27 1.87 -1.02
C MET A 93 1.31 2.99 -1.41
N PRO A 94 1.73 4.27 -1.56
CA PRO A 94 0.79 5.34 -1.89
C PRO A 94 0.07 5.14 -3.24
N PRO A 95 0.73 4.75 -4.35
CA PRO A 95 0.04 4.37 -5.59
C PRO A 95 -0.93 3.17 -5.42
N ARG A 96 -0.57 2.17 -4.61
CA ARG A 96 -1.47 1.03 -4.32
C ARG A 96 -2.74 1.48 -3.61
N TYR A 97 -2.63 2.39 -2.63
CA TYR A 97 -3.79 2.98 -1.98
C TYR A 97 -4.63 3.83 -2.95
N ALA A 98 -3.99 4.56 -3.86
CA ALA A 98 -4.69 5.32 -4.88
C ALA A 98 -5.50 4.42 -5.82
N ARG A 99 -4.98 3.25 -6.21
CA ARG A 99 -5.74 2.24 -6.96
C ARG A 99 -6.99 1.83 -6.20
N VAL A 100 -6.88 1.52 -4.90
CA VAL A 100 -8.05 1.19 -4.05
C VAL A 100 -9.08 2.33 -4.05
N GLU A 101 -8.62 3.58 -3.91
CA GLU A 101 -9.49 4.77 -3.91
C GLU A 101 -10.19 4.97 -5.27
N ALA A 102 -9.52 4.63 -6.38
CA ALA A 102 -10.06 4.75 -7.73
C ALA A 102 -11.10 3.66 -8.08
N LEU A 103 -11.10 2.51 -7.41
CA LEU A 103 -12.02 1.40 -7.74
C LEU A 103 -13.51 1.80 -7.63
N GLY A 104 -13.83 2.75 -6.75
CA GLY A 104 -15.18 3.29 -6.65
C GLY A 104 -15.62 4.05 -7.91
N THR A 105 -14.71 4.80 -8.53
CA THR A 105 -15.00 5.52 -9.78
C THR A 105 -14.96 4.60 -11.00
N LEU A 106 -14.17 3.53 -10.93
CA LEU A 106 -14.10 2.47 -11.94
C LEU A 106 -15.29 1.49 -11.89
N GLY A 107 -16.13 1.59 -10.86
CA GLY A 107 -17.30 0.71 -10.69
C GLY A 107 -16.92 -0.74 -10.36
N GLN A 108 -15.72 -0.97 -9.83
CA GLN A 108 -15.16 -2.28 -9.48
C GLN A 108 -15.33 -2.54 -7.97
N ARG A 109 -16.57 -2.79 -7.56
CA ARG A 109 -16.92 -2.95 -6.14
C ARG A 109 -16.23 -4.15 -5.50
N ASP A 110 -16.29 -5.32 -6.12
CA ASP A 110 -15.75 -6.55 -5.52
C ASP A 110 -14.22 -6.51 -5.38
N ASP A 111 -13.53 -5.97 -6.40
CA ASP A 111 -12.08 -5.79 -6.39
C ASP A 111 -11.60 -4.87 -5.26
N ALA A 112 -12.42 -3.93 -4.79
CA ALA A 112 -12.01 -2.94 -3.79
C ALA A 112 -11.64 -3.55 -2.43
N ILE A 113 -12.41 -4.53 -1.96
CA ILE A 113 -12.10 -5.23 -0.70
C ILE A 113 -10.85 -6.07 -0.86
N GLU A 114 -10.71 -6.77 -1.98
CA GLU A 114 -9.54 -7.61 -2.25
C GLU A 114 -8.25 -6.77 -2.32
N GLN A 115 -8.27 -5.69 -3.11
CA GLN A 115 -7.12 -4.79 -3.24
C GLN A 115 -6.79 -4.09 -1.91
N LEU A 116 -7.80 -3.73 -1.10
CA LEU A 116 -7.57 -3.20 0.25
C LEU A 116 -6.90 -4.23 1.17
N ARG A 117 -7.31 -5.50 1.11
CA ARG A 117 -6.69 -6.59 1.87
C ARG A 117 -5.23 -6.79 1.48
N VAL A 118 -4.94 -6.84 0.18
CA VAL A 118 -3.57 -6.93 -0.34
C VAL A 118 -2.74 -5.72 0.10
N ALA A 119 -3.26 -4.50 -0.06
CA ALA A 119 -2.55 -3.29 0.36
C ALA A 119 -2.26 -3.29 1.87
N ARG A 120 -3.21 -3.71 2.71
CA ARG A 120 -3.00 -3.87 4.16
C ARG A 120 -1.94 -4.91 4.47
N LEU A 121 -1.91 -6.02 3.73
CA LEU A 121 -0.86 -7.02 3.88
C LEU A 121 0.52 -6.45 3.49
N PHE A 122 0.59 -5.47 2.59
CA PHE A 122 1.87 -4.93 2.12
C PHE A 122 2.35 -3.73 2.96
N SER A 123 1.49 -3.21 3.84
CA SER A 123 1.81 -2.15 4.80
C SER A 123 2.35 -2.69 6.11
N PHE A 124 3.22 -1.92 6.77
CA PHE A 124 3.65 -2.16 8.14
C PHE A 124 2.93 -1.26 9.16
N ASP A 125 2.70 0.01 8.83
CA ASP A 125 2.24 1.04 9.79
C ASP A 125 0.72 1.08 9.99
N GLY A 126 0.08 -0.09 9.89
CA GLY A 126 -1.38 -0.22 9.93
C GLY A 126 -2.04 0.03 8.58
N ALA A 127 -3.38 -0.04 8.58
CA ALA A 127 -4.18 0.11 7.38
C ALA A 127 -4.44 1.59 7.09
N ASP A 128 -4.22 2.00 5.84
CA ASP A 128 -4.43 3.37 5.41
C ASP A 128 -5.91 3.78 5.50
N THR A 129 -6.17 4.88 6.20
CA THR A 129 -7.52 5.33 6.54
C THR A 129 -8.29 5.84 5.34
N GLY A 130 -7.61 6.45 4.36
CA GLY A 130 -8.21 6.93 3.12
C GLY A 130 -8.73 5.78 2.26
N ALA A 131 -7.90 4.77 2.03
CA ALA A 131 -8.26 3.57 1.26
C ALA A 131 -9.36 2.76 1.96
N ILE A 132 -9.29 2.59 3.29
CA ILE A 132 -10.36 1.94 4.07
C ILE A 132 -11.66 2.72 3.92
N LEU A 133 -11.63 4.05 4.05
CA LEU A 133 -12.82 4.88 3.97
C LEU A 133 -13.44 4.84 2.57
N ALA A 134 -12.63 4.83 1.52
CA ALA A 134 -13.09 4.70 0.14
C ALA A 134 -13.81 3.37 -0.09
N ALA A 135 -13.21 2.25 0.33
CA ALA A 135 -13.84 0.93 0.25
C ALA A 135 -15.11 0.84 1.12
N ALA A 136 -15.08 1.36 2.35
CA ALA A 136 -16.23 1.32 3.24
C ALA A 136 -17.43 2.09 2.65
N ARG A 137 -17.19 3.28 2.10
CA ARG A 137 -18.21 4.07 1.39
C ARG A 137 -18.71 3.36 0.13
N LEU A 138 -17.83 2.68 -0.61
CA LEU A 138 -18.22 1.90 -1.80
C LEU A 138 -19.18 0.76 -1.43
N HIS A 139 -19.00 0.15 -0.26
CA HIS A 139 -19.80 -0.99 0.20
C HIS A 139 -20.99 -0.65 1.12
N ASP A 140 -21.23 0.63 1.41
CA ASP A 140 -22.22 1.05 2.43
C ASP A 140 -21.93 0.43 3.82
N ASP A 141 -20.64 0.21 4.13
CA ASP A 141 -20.14 -0.27 5.42
C ASP A 141 -20.16 0.86 6.46
N TYR A 142 -21.35 1.20 6.96
CA TYR A 142 -21.55 2.32 7.87
C TYR A 142 -20.79 2.18 9.19
N SER A 143 -20.72 0.97 9.74
CA SER A 143 -19.96 0.68 10.95
C SER A 143 -18.45 0.82 10.71
N GLY A 144 -17.95 0.36 9.57
CA GLY A 144 -16.56 0.53 9.15
C GLY A 144 -16.18 2.00 8.95
N VAL A 145 -17.06 2.81 8.34
CA VAL A 145 -16.86 4.26 8.21
C VAL A 145 -16.73 4.93 9.58
N ILE A 146 -17.67 4.71 10.49
CA ILE A 146 -17.66 5.32 11.83
C ILE A 146 -16.39 4.87 12.58
N ARG A 147 -16.09 3.57 12.61
CA ARG A 147 -14.89 3.05 13.29
C ARG A 147 -13.62 3.72 12.75
N THR A 148 -13.47 3.81 11.43
CA THR A 148 -12.26 4.35 10.79
C THR A 148 -12.09 5.83 11.08
N THR A 149 -13.16 6.61 11.00
CA THR A 149 -13.13 8.06 11.22
C THR A 149 -12.95 8.43 12.69
N THR A 150 -13.50 7.66 13.62
CA THR A 150 -13.33 7.90 15.07
C THR A 150 -11.98 7.45 15.63
N ALA A 151 -11.29 6.53 14.96
CA ALA A 151 -10.00 6.01 15.40
C ALA A 151 -8.84 6.99 15.16
N VAL A 152 -9.02 7.98 14.27
CA VAL A 152 -8.00 8.95 13.90
C VAL A 152 -8.29 10.27 14.60
N ALA A 153 -7.36 10.73 15.44
CA ALA A 153 -7.46 12.07 16.02
C ALA A 153 -7.29 13.12 14.90
N SER A 154 -8.39 13.72 14.46
CA SER A 154 -8.35 14.82 13.49
C SER A 154 -7.90 16.11 14.17
N ARG A 155 -6.88 16.77 13.61
CA ARG A 155 -6.50 18.14 13.95
C ARG A 155 -6.92 19.05 12.79
N PRO A 156 -8.08 19.74 12.88
CA PRO A 156 -8.63 20.53 11.77
C PRO A 156 -7.65 21.58 11.22
N GLU A 157 -6.82 22.15 12.10
CA GLU A 157 -5.82 23.16 11.73
C GLU A 157 -4.66 22.58 10.91
N ALA A 158 -4.34 21.29 11.11
CA ALA A 158 -3.23 20.64 10.41
C ALA A 158 -3.66 20.03 9.07
N ASP A 159 -4.89 19.51 9.01
CA ASP A 159 -5.47 18.93 7.80
C ASP A 159 -6.99 19.18 7.72
N PRO A 160 -7.40 20.38 7.26
CA PRO A 160 -8.82 20.73 7.18
C PRO A 160 -9.54 19.88 6.12
N VAL A 161 -8.87 19.51 5.02
CA VAL A 161 -9.47 18.74 3.93
C VAL A 161 -9.71 17.28 4.34
N GLY A 162 -8.73 16.63 5.00
CA GLY A 162 -8.90 15.27 5.52
C GLY A 162 -9.92 15.22 6.67
N THR A 163 -9.97 16.26 7.50
CA THR A 163 -11.01 16.41 8.54
C THR A 163 -12.40 16.52 7.89
N ALA A 164 -12.56 17.37 6.87
CA ALA A 164 -13.83 17.51 6.14
C ALA A 164 -14.26 16.20 5.46
N ARG A 165 -13.32 15.48 4.85
CA ARG A 165 -13.59 14.17 4.24
C ARG A 165 -14.10 13.16 5.26
N SER A 166 -13.49 13.15 6.45
CA SER A 166 -13.86 12.24 7.54
C SER A 166 -15.25 12.57 8.09
N LEU A 167 -15.50 13.84 8.44
CA LEU A 167 -16.81 14.28 8.95
C LEU A 167 -17.92 14.05 7.93
N GLY A 168 -17.71 14.44 6.66
CA GLY A 168 -18.69 14.25 5.58
C GLY A 168 -19.06 12.78 5.37
N ALA A 169 -18.07 11.88 5.45
CA ALA A 169 -18.31 10.45 5.32
C ALA A 169 -19.20 9.87 6.43
N THR A 170 -19.22 10.46 7.64
CA THR A 170 -20.01 9.95 8.78
C THR A 170 -21.47 10.35 8.79
N LEU A 171 -21.87 11.37 8.03
CA LEU A 171 -23.23 11.94 8.08
C LEU A 171 -24.32 10.89 7.77
N ILE A 172 -24.17 10.16 6.66
CA ILE A 172 -25.13 9.10 6.27
C ILE A 172 -25.07 7.89 7.20
N PRO A 173 -23.89 7.35 7.58
CA PRO A 173 -23.78 6.33 8.63
C PRO A 173 -24.49 6.68 9.93
N TYR A 174 -24.32 7.90 10.45
CA TYR A 174 -25.01 8.32 11.67
C TYR A 174 -26.52 8.40 11.48
N LEU A 175 -26.99 8.93 10.35
CA LEU A 175 -28.41 8.95 10.01
C LEU A 175 -28.98 7.52 9.95
N ALA A 176 -28.27 6.59 9.31
CA ALA A 176 -28.68 5.19 9.17
C ALA A 176 -28.78 4.45 10.51
N GLN A 177 -27.94 4.83 11.48
CA GLN A 177 -27.94 4.27 12.85
C GLN A 177 -28.87 5.01 13.82
N GLY A 178 -29.62 6.03 13.36
CA GLY A 178 -30.48 6.85 14.22
C GLY A 178 -29.71 7.78 15.17
N ARG A 179 -28.41 7.99 14.94
CA ARG A 179 -27.49 8.82 15.74
C ARG A 179 -27.54 10.28 15.30
N ARG A 180 -28.72 10.88 15.45
CA ARG A 180 -29.00 12.21 14.87
C ARG A 180 -28.15 13.32 15.50
N VAL A 181 -27.86 13.26 16.80
CA VAL A 181 -27.08 14.30 17.49
C VAL A 181 -25.67 14.33 16.91
N GLU A 182 -25.02 13.17 16.78
CA GLU A 182 -23.67 13.08 16.23
C GLU A 182 -23.61 13.50 14.75
N ALA A 183 -24.67 13.23 13.97
CA ALA A 183 -24.78 13.71 12.60
C ALA A 183 -24.85 15.25 12.53
N GLU A 184 -25.65 15.88 13.39
CA GLU A 184 -25.77 17.34 13.45
C GLU A 184 -24.48 18.00 13.96
N ASP A 185 -23.81 17.40 14.94
CA ASP A 185 -22.52 17.87 15.45
C ASP A 185 -21.43 17.79 14.37
N ALA A 186 -21.40 16.71 13.60
CA ALA A 186 -20.49 16.56 12.46
C ALA A 186 -20.79 17.59 11.35
N LEU A 187 -22.08 17.83 11.05
CA LEU A 187 -22.50 18.85 10.09
C LEU A 187 -22.11 20.27 10.55
N ALA A 188 -22.29 20.58 11.83
CA ALA A 188 -21.92 21.87 12.41
C ALA A 188 -20.40 22.08 12.38
N SER A 189 -19.63 21.03 12.70
CA SER A 189 -18.16 21.06 12.63
C SER A 189 -17.66 21.25 11.20
N LEU A 190 -18.27 20.60 10.20
CA LEU A 190 -17.96 20.81 8.78
C LEU A 190 -18.15 22.26 8.34
N ALA A 191 -19.20 22.93 8.82
CA ALA A 191 -19.50 24.31 8.46
C ALA A 191 -18.49 25.33 9.02
N GLN A 192 -17.68 24.94 10.01
CA GLN A 192 -16.66 25.79 10.63
C GLN A 192 -15.29 25.67 9.96
N LEU A 193 -15.10 24.68 9.07
CA LEU A 193 -13.82 24.47 8.41
C LEU A 193 -13.61 25.47 7.27
N ASP A 194 -12.44 26.11 7.24
CA ASP A 194 -12.01 26.87 6.09
C ASP A 194 -11.40 25.92 5.05
N LEU A 195 -12.15 25.70 3.97
CA LEU A 195 -11.80 24.74 2.92
C LEU A 195 -11.48 25.44 1.59
N PRO A 196 -10.51 24.94 0.82
CA PRO A 196 -10.32 25.37 -0.56
C PRO A 196 -11.58 25.07 -1.39
N HIS A 197 -11.82 25.86 -2.44
CA HIS A 197 -13.06 25.82 -3.24
C HIS A 197 -13.40 24.42 -3.77
N SER A 198 -12.41 23.66 -4.23
CA SER A 198 -12.58 22.29 -4.74
C SER A 198 -13.02 21.31 -3.64
N ALA A 199 -12.42 21.39 -2.45
CA ALA A 199 -12.81 20.57 -1.30
C ALA A 199 -14.20 20.95 -0.76
N ARG A 200 -14.56 22.24 -0.82
CA ARG A 200 -15.85 22.77 -0.39
C ARG A 200 -17.01 22.15 -1.18
N LEU A 201 -16.88 22.01 -2.50
CA LEU A 201 -17.92 21.40 -3.34
C LEU A 201 -18.14 19.92 -2.99
N ARG A 202 -17.05 19.18 -2.69
CA ARG A 202 -17.12 17.78 -2.24
C ARG A 202 -17.84 17.66 -0.90
N ALA A 203 -17.46 18.49 0.08
CA ALA A 203 -18.10 18.52 1.39
C ALA A 203 -19.59 18.88 1.27
N LEU A 204 -19.92 19.86 0.42
CA LEU A 204 -21.30 20.27 0.15
C LEU A 204 -22.15 19.10 -0.36
N GLY A 205 -21.61 18.24 -1.23
CA GLY A 205 -22.34 17.05 -1.71
C GLY A 205 -22.78 16.12 -0.57
N ASP A 206 -21.87 15.82 0.36
CA ASP A 206 -22.15 14.98 1.54
C ASP A 206 -23.19 15.67 2.47
N GLN A 207 -23.07 16.99 2.67
CA GLN A 207 -24.02 17.77 3.46
C GLN A 207 -25.43 17.79 2.85
N LEU A 208 -25.54 17.98 1.53
CA LEU A 208 -26.82 18.01 0.83
C LEU A 208 -27.49 16.64 0.81
N GLU A 209 -26.74 15.55 0.64
CA GLU A 209 -27.28 14.19 0.72
C GLU A 209 -27.87 13.92 2.10
N PHE A 210 -27.16 14.30 3.17
CA PHE A 210 -27.66 14.18 4.55
C PHE A 210 -28.91 15.03 4.79
N LEU A 211 -28.90 16.30 4.41
CA LEU A 211 -30.04 17.21 4.61
C LEU A 211 -31.26 16.78 3.77
N GLY A 212 -31.04 16.28 2.56
CA GLY A 212 -32.09 15.68 1.73
C GLY A 212 -32.69 14.45 2.41
N LEU A 213 -31.87 13.47 2.81
CA LEU A 213 -32.38 12.23 3.43
C LEU A 213 -33.01 12.44 4.81
N SER A 214 -32.57 13.46 5.55
CA SER A 214 -33.21 13.86 6.83
C SER A 214 -34.41 14.81 6.66
N SER A 215 -34.87 15.03 5.42
CA SER A 215 -35.99 15.91 5.05
C SER A 215 -35.83 17.37 5.50
N GLN A 216 -34.60 17.85 5.67
CA GLN A 216 -34.25 19.23 6.01
C GLN A 216 -34.01 20.10 4.75
N TRP A 217 -34.86 19.96 3.74
CA TRP A 217 -34.66 20.58 2.43
C TRP A 217 -34.67 22.11 2.47
N GLN A 218 -35.42 22.75 3.38
CA GLN A 218 -35.41 24.21 3.52
C GLN A 218 -34.03 24.71 3.97
N ARG A 219 -33.41 24.02 4.93
CA ARG A 219 -32.07 24.33 5.44
C ARG A 219 -31.03 24.13 4.35
N ALA A 220 -31.15 23.08 3.55
CA ALA A 220 -30.28 22.83 2.41
C ALA A 220 -30.38 23.92 1.33
N LEU A 221 -31.60 24.34 0.95
CA LEU A 221 -31.78 25.42 -0.01
C LEU A 221 -31.25 26.75 0.52
N ALA A 222 -31.45 27.05 1.81
CA ALA A 222 -30.86 28.24 2.43
C ALA A 222 -29.32 28.18 2.38
N MET A 223 -28.72 27.04 2.74
CA MET A 223 -27.27 26.83 2.67
C MET A 223 -26.73 27.04 1.25
N LEU A 224 -27.39 26.47 0.23
CA LEU A 224 -27.00 26.64 -1.18
C LEU A 224 -27.01 28.10 -1.64
N ARG A 225 -28.01 28.88 -1.22
CA ARG A 225 -28.10 30.32 -1.56
C ARG A 225 -26.96 31.16 -1.00
N HIS A 226 -26.30 30.68 0.04
CA HIS A 226 -25.21 31.38 0.72
C HIS A 226 -23.83 30.73 0.50
N THR A 227 -23.76 29.65 -0.27
CA THR A 227 -22.50 28.97 -0.57
C THR A 227 -21.94 29.47 -1.90
N ASP A 228 -20.66 29.85 -1.91
CA ASP A 228 -19.95 30.16 -3.16
C ASP A 228 -19.64 28.87 -3.93
N LEU A 229 -20.17 28.76 -5.15
CA LEU A 229 -20.05 27.61 -6.06
C LEU A 229 -19.17 27.89 -7.28
N THR A 230 -18.45 29.02 -7.33
CA THR A 230 -17.60 29.41 -8.47
C THR A 230 -16.48 28.40 -8.79
N GLY A 231 -16.11 27.53 -7.84
CA GLY A 231 -15.11 26.49 -8.02
C GLY A 231 -15.51 25.29 -8.89
N ALA A 232 -16.77 25.19 -9.32
CA ALA A 232 -17.30 24.02 -10.03
C ALA A 232 -16.54 23.67 -11.33
N ALA A 233 -16.06 24.68 -12.07
CA ALA A 233 -15.31 24.47 -13.32
C ALA A 233 -13.96 23.75 -13.11
N LYS A 234 -13.42 23.77 -11.88
CA LYS A 234 -12.15 23.12 -11.52
C LYS A 234 -12.35 21.73 -10.91
N ALA A 235 -13.59 21.35 -10.61
CA ALA A 235 -13.92 20.08 -9.97
C ALA A 235 -13.90 18.91 -10.96
N SER A 236 -13.66 17.71 -10.44
CA SER A 236 -13.76 16.47 -11.21
C SER A 236 -15.21 16.12 -11.52
N GLY A 237 -15.42 15.33 -12.58
CA GLY A 237 -16.75 14.84 -12.96
C GLY A 237 -17.41 14.06 -11.82
N TRP A 238 -16.64 13.22 -11.12
CA TRP A 238 -17.10 12.50 -9.93
C TRP A 238 -17.57 13.44 -8.80
N THR A 239 -16.84 14.51 -8.52
CA THR A 239 -17.22 15.47 -7.46
C THR A 239 -18.50 16.21 -7.81
N LEU A 240 -18.63 16.67 -9.06
CA LEU A 240 -19.84 17.33 -9.56
C LEU A 240 -21.05 16.39 -9.54
N MET A 241 -20.86 15.13 -9.94
CA MET A 241 -21.90 14.11 -9.90
C MET A 241 -22.39 13.86 -8.46
N ASN A 242 -21.48 13.69 -7.50
CA ASN A 242 -21.86 13.48 -6.10
C ASN A 242 -22.56 14.71 -5.49
N ALA A 243 -22.09 15.92 -5.79
CA ALA A 243 -22.77 17.14 -5.38
C ALA A 243 -24.18 17.25 -6.00
N GLY A 244 -24.32 16.88 -7.27
CA GLY A 244 -25.60 16.83 -7.98
C GLY A 244 -26.55 15.79 -7.39
N VAL A 245 -26.08 14.63 -6.94
CA VAL A 245 -26.91 13.62 -6.23
C VAL A 245 -27.51 14.21 -4.96
N GLY A 246 -26.69 14.87 -4.14
CA GLY A 246 -27.17 15.54 -2.92
C GLY A 246 -28.20 16.64 -3.23
N LEU A 247 -27.94 17.48 -4.24
CA LEU A 247 -28.88 18.50 -4.69
C LEU A 247 -30.20 17.89 -5.20
N ALA A 248 -30.13 16.81 -5.98
CA ALA A 248 -31.32 16.12 -6.49
C ALA A 248 -32.21 15.60 -5.35
N LEU A 249 -31.61 15.06 -4.29
CA LEU A 249 -32.35 14.60 -3.10
C LEU A 249 -33.05 15.76 -2.39
N VAL A 250 -32.36 16.88 -2.19
CA VAL A 250 -32.95 18.10 -1.58
C VAL A 250 -34.14 18.60 -2.40
N LEU A 251 -33.99 18.70 -3.73
CA LEU A 251 -35.05 19.17 -4.61
C LEU A 251 -36.22 18.17 -4.66
N ARG A 252 -35.94 16.86 -4.68
CA ARG A 252 -36.97 15.81 -4.61
C ARG A 252 -37.82 15.93 -3.34
N GLU A 253 -37.18 16.10 -2.18
CA GLU A 253 -37.91 16.25 -0.92
C GLU A 253 -38.72 17.55 -0.86
N ALA A 254 -38.22 18.64 -1.46
CA ALA A 254 -38.99 19.86 -1.61
C ALA A 254 -40.23 19.65 -2.53
N VAL A 255 -40.08 18.91 -3.63
CA VAL A 255 -41.22 18.54 -4.51
C VAL A 255 -42.23 17.67 -3.76
N ARG A 256 -41.76 16.68 -2.98
CA ARG A 256 -42.62 15.82 -2.15
C ARG A 256 -43.38 16.60 -1.07
N ALA A 257 -42.83 17.72 -0.61
CA ALA A 257 -43.49 18.64 0.32
C ALA A 257 -44.36 19.70 -0.39
N ASP A 258 -44.82 19.43 -1.62
CA ASP A 258 -45.64 20.33 -2.46
C ASP A 258 -45.00 21.70 -2.78
N TYR A 259 -43.68 21.83 -2.64
CA TYR A 259 -42.95 23.07 -2.92
C TYR A 259 -42.49 23.20 -4.38
N GLY A 260 -42.81 22.21 -5.23
CA GLY A 260 -42.27 22.08 -6.59
C GLY A 260 -42.55 23.24 -7.56
N ARG A 261 -43.66 23.97 -7.38
CA ARG A 261 -44.06 25.11 -8.25
C ARG A 261 -43.39 26.43 -7.88
N ASN A 262 -42.76 26.50 -6.71
CA ASN A 262 -42.12 27.72 -6.24
C ASN A 262 -40.76 27.91 -6.92
N ALA A 263 -40.34 29.17 -7.01
CA ALA A 263 -39.01 29.51 -7.47
C ALA A 263 -37.96 28.91 -6.52
N VAL A 264 -36.94 28.26 -7.09
CA VAL A 264 -35.85 27.67 -6.32
C VAL A 264 -35.03 28.74 -5.58
N GLY A 265 -34.96 29.96 -6.14
CA GLY A 265 -34.31 31.11 -5.51
C GLY A 265 -32.79 30.97 -5.40
N LEU A 266 -32.17 30.10 -6.20
CA LEU A 266 -30.73 29.94 -6.32
C LEU A 266 -30.32 30.03 -7.79
N SER A 267 -29.12 30.53 -8.04
CA SER A 267 -28.52 30.54 -9.38
C SER A 267 -27.29 29.65 -9.38
N LEU A 268 -27.23 28.73 -10.33
CA LEU A 268 -26.15 27.76 -10.47
C LEU A 268 -25.82 27.63 -11.96
N ASP A 269 -24.55 27.82 -12.29
CA ASP A 269 -24.02 27.71 -13.65
C ASP A 269 -22.75 26.85 -13.61
N TRP A 270 -22.91 25.57 -13.90
CA TRP A 270 -21.80 24.63 -14.02
C TRP A 270 -21.59 24.34 -15.49
N ALA A 271 -20.70 25.10 -16.12
CA ALA A 271 -20.23 24.84 -17.47
C ALA A 271 -19.13 23.78 -17.43
N THR A 272 -19.37 22.62 -18.05
CA THR A 272 -18.42 21.49 -18.00
C THR A 272 -18.29 20.78 -19.35
N PRO A 273 -17.14 20.12 -19.64
CA PRO A 273 -16.98 19.30 -20.85
C PRO A 273 -18.00 18.16 -20.97
N TRP A 274 -18.61 17.77 -19.85
CA TRP A 274 -19.56 16.67 -19.78
C TRP A 274 -21.03 17.14 -19.83
N GLY A 275 -21.25 18.43 -20.09
CA GLY A 275 -22.56 19.04 -20.17
C GLY A 275 -22.77 20.11 -19.10
N ASP A 276 -23.77 20.95 -19.31
CA ASP A 276 -23.99 22.13 -18.49
C ASP A 276 -25.18 21.94 -17.55
N LEU A 277 -25.02 22.35 -16.29
CA LEU A 277 -26.14 22.52 -15.37
C LEU A 277 -26.37 24.01 -15.17
N LYS A 278 -27.49 24.50 -15.72
CA LYS A 278 -27.90 25.90 -15.58
C LYS A 278 -29.26 25.99 -14.90
N ILE A 279 -29.24 26.52 -13.68
CA ILE A 279 -30.43 26.80 -12.87
C ILE A 279 -30.43 28.30 -12.58
N THR A 280 -31.55 28.94 -12.85
CA THR A 280 -31.76 30.36 -12.54
C THR A 280 -32.64 30.50 -11.30
N GLY A 281 -32.51 31.62 -10.59
CA GLY A 281 -33.33 31.88 -9.39
C GLY A 281 -34.85 31.82 -9.63
N TRP A 282 -35.29 31.97 -10.88
CA TRP A 282 -36.70 31.93 -11.29
C TRP A 282 -37.19 30.55 -11.70
N ASP A 283 -36.30 29.57 -11.90
CA ASP A 283 -36.71 28.22 -12.23
C ASP A 283 -37.50 27.61 -11.07
N THR A 284 -38.54 26.87 -11.41
CA THR A 284 -39.32 26.11 -10.42
C THR A 284 -38.46 25.00 -9.82
N VAL A 285 -38.69 24.66 -8.55
CA VAL A 285 -38.00 23.55 -7.88
C VAL A 285 -38.13 22.23 -8.65
N ALA A 286 -39.29 21.94 -9.24
CA ALA A 286 -39.49 20.75 -10.08
C ALA A 286 -38.60 20.75 -11.33
N ARG A 287 -38.55 21.88 -12.06
CA ARG A 287 -37.63 22.03 -13.21
C ARG A 287 -36.16 21.89 -12.79
N ALA A 288 -35.77 22.49 -11.67
CA ALA A 288 -34.42 22.36 -11.15
C ALA A 288 -34.08 20.88 -10.87
N TYR A 289 -35.01 20.11 -10.29
CA TYR A 289 -34.86 18.68 -10.05
C TYR A 289 -34.62 17.90 -11.36
N ASP A 290 -35.43 18.14 -12.39
CA ASP A 290 -35.27 17.48 -13.69
C ASP A 290 -33.92 17.80 -14.35
N LEU A 291 -33.48 19.06 -14.30
CA LEU A 291 -32.18 19.48 -14.84
C LEU A 291 -31.02 18.85 -14.07
N THR A 292 -31.07 18.84 -12.73
CA THR A 292 -30.02 18.24 -11.90
C THR A 292 -29.93 16.74 -12.12
N THR A 293 -31.05 16.01 -12.15
CA THR A 293 -31.04 14.56 -12.36
C THR A 293 -30.54 14.20 -13.77
N ALA A 294 -30.93 14.95 -14.79
CA ALA A 294 -30.41 14.77 -16.16
C ALA A 294 -28.88 14.99 -16.22
N PHE A 295 -28.37 16.04 -15.59
CA PHE A 295 -26.94 16.34 -15.51
C PHE A 295 -26.15 15.21 -14.81
N VAL A 296 -26.64 14.76 -13.65
CA VAL A 296 -26.03 13.67 -12.87
C VAL A 296 -25.96 12.37 -13.69
N ARG A 297 -27.07 12.01 -14.36
CA ARG A 297 -27.13 10.83 -15.24
C ARG A 297 -26.15 10.93 -16.40
N ALA A 298 -26.00 12.11 -17.00
CA ALA A 298 -25.11 12.33 -18.13
C ALA A 298 -23.62 12.13 -17.76
N ILE A 299 -23.21 12.48 -16.54
CA ILE A 299 -21.85 12.17 -16.04
C ILE A 299 -21.71 10.68 -15.75
N ALA A 300 -22.67 10.09 -15.03
CA ALA A 300 -22.62 8.67 -14.66
C ALA A 300 -22.51 7.74 -15.87
N VAL A 301 -23.28 8.00 -16.93
CA VAL A 301 -23.24 7.24 -18.19
C VAL A 301 -21.88 7.35 -18.89
N ARG A 302 -21.19 8.50 -18.80
CA ARG A 302 -19.84 8.64 -19.37
C ARG A 302 -18.82 7.82 -18.60
N LEU A 303 -18.86 7.85 -17.27
CA LEU A 303 -17.99 7.01 -16.42
C LEU A 303 -18.23 5.52 -16.71
N ASP A 304 -19.48 5.10 -16.79
CA ASP A 304 -19.86 3.72 -17.14
C ASP A 304 -19.36 3.31 -18.52
N LYS A 305 -19.54 4.18 -19.54
CA LYS A 305 -19.01 3.96 -20.88
C LYS A 305 -17.48 3.83 -20.89
N ARG A 306 -16.79 4.69 -20.13
CA ARG A 306 -15.33 4.62 -19.93
C ARG A 306 -14.92 3.30 -19.26
N ASN A 307 -15.69 2.85 -18.27
CA ASN A 307 -15.38 1.66 -17.48
C ASN A 307 -15.77 0.34 -18.15
N GLY A 308 -16.64 0.38 -19.16
CA GLY A 308 -17.24 -0.81 -19.76
C GLY A 308 -18.23 -1.53 -18.84
N ASN A 309 -18.85 -0.83 -17.89
CA ASN A 309 -19.85 -1.37 -16.95
C ASN A 309 -21.03 -0.39 -16.77
N ASN A 310 -21.97 -0.70 -15.87
CA ASN A 310 -23.12 0.16 -15.53
C ASN A 310 -23.21 0.46 -14.02
N THR A 311 -22.12 0.23 -13.29
CA THR A 311 -22.12 0.25 -11.83
C THR A 311 -22.31 1.65 -11.27
N VAL A 312 -21.73 2.66 -11.92
CA VAL A 312 -21.81 4.05 -11.46
C VAL A 312 -23.22 4.59 -11.63
N SER A 313 -23.85 4.40 -12.80
CA SER A 313 -25.25 4.81 -13.02
C SER A 313 -26.22 4.10 -12.09
N LEU A 314 -26.08 2.78 -11.91
CA LEU A 314 -26.93 2.02 -10.99
C LEU A 314 -26.82 2.54 -9.55
N ARG A 315 -25.59 2.81 -9.09
CA ARG A 315 -25.34 3.37 -7.76
C ARG A 315 -25.94 4.76 -7.61
N VAL A 316 -25.79 5.61 -8.63
CA VAL A 316 -26.32 6.98 -8.64
C VAL A 316 -27.85 6.99 -8.60
N GLU A 317 -28.52 6.14 -9.40
CA GLU A 317 -29.99 6.00 -9.33
C GLU A 317 -30.43 5.50 -7.94
N THR A 318 -29.74 4.49 -7.39
CA THR A 318 -30.04 3.95 -6.06
C THR A 318 -29.89 4.98 -4.94
N ARG A 319 -28.93 5.91 -5.08
CA ARG A 319 -28.73 7.03 -4.15
C ARG A 319 -29.78 8.12 -4.34
N MET A 320 -30.07 8.54 -5.59
CA MET A 320 -31.10 9.55 -5.86
C MET A 320 -32.53 9.06 -5.53
N ALA A 321 -32.77 7.74 -5.52
CA ALA A 321 -34.02 7.12 -5.09
C ALA A 321 -34.03 6.74 -3.61
N ALA A 322 -32.93 6.93 -2.87
CA ALA A 322 -32.82 6.50 -1.48
C ALA A 322 -33.82 7.20 -0.55
N GLU A 323 -34.26 6.48 0.47
CA GLU A 323 -35.05 7.02 1.59
C GLU A 323 -34.33 6.72 2.91
N SER A 324 -34.50 7.58 3.91
CA SER A 324 -33.84 7.41 5.22
C SER A 324 -34.14 6.07 5.87
N SER A 325 -35.38 5.60 5.75
CA SER A 325 -35.84 4.29 6.23
C SER A 325 -35.11 3.10 5.59
N SER A 326 -34.62 3.27 4.36
CA SER A 326 -33.93 2.21 3.61
C SER A 326 -32.45 2.10 3.92
N LEU A 327 -31.85 3.08 4.62
CA LEU A 327 -30.41 3.15 4.83
C LEU A 327 -29.90 1.99 5.69
N SER A 328 -30.56 1.72 6.83
CA SER A 328 -30.13 0.65 7.75
C SER A 328 -30.04 -0.73 7.06
N ALA A 329 -30.94 -1.01 6.11
CA ALA A 329 -30.96 -2.25 5.34
C ALA A 329 -29.83 -2.38 4.30
N ARG A 330 -29.14 -1.28 3.95
CA ARG A 330 -28.00 -1.30 3.00
C ARG A 330 -26.70 -1.75 3.65
N SER A 331 -26.57 -1.56 4.96
CA SER A 331 -25.38 -1.94 5.72
C SER A 331 -25.45 -3.40 6.16
N TYR A 332 -24.80 -4.29 5.41
CA TYR A 332 -24.74 -5.74 5.70
C TYR A 332 -23.64 -6.14 6.70
N GLY A 333 -22.99 -5.16 7.34
CA GLY A 333 -21.93 -5.37 8.34
C GLY A 333 -20.57 -4.83 7.89
N THR A 334 -19.55 -5.06 8.73
CA THR A 334 -18.21 -4.51 8.51
C THR A 334 -17.38 -5.39 7.56
N VAL A 335 -17.32 -5.00 6.29
CA VAL A 335 -16.57 -5.72 5.24
C VAL A 335 -15.12 -5.25 5.11
N THR A 336 -14.81 -4.08 5.68
CA THR A 336 -13.46 -3.48 5.65
C THR A 336 -12.58 -3.87 6.83
N SER A 337 -13.10 -4.65 7.80
CA SER A 337 -12.25 -5.23 8.86
C SER A 337 -11.31 -6.30 8.31
N ALA A 338 -10.22 -6.55 9.04
CA ALA A 338 -9.45 -7.77 8.83
C ALA A 338 -10.38 -8.98 8.97
N ALA A 339 -10.15 -10.01 8.16
CA ALA A 339 -10.94 -11.22 8.21
C ALA A 339 -10.90 -11.81 9.64
N PRO A 340 -12.07 -12.14 10.23
CA PRO A 340 -12.10 -12.80 11.53
C PRO A 340 -11.37 -14.13 11.41
N THR A 341 -10.27 -14.27 12.15
CA THR A 341 -9.45 -15.48 12.15
C THR A 341 -9.69 -16.24 13.44
N ASP A 342 -9.86 -17.55 13.35
CA ASP A 342 -10.06 -18.43 14.50
C ASP A 342 -8.88 -18.28 15.50
N PRO A 343 -9.14 -17.86 16.76
CA PRO A 343 -8.10 -17.73 17.79
C PRO A 343 -7.28 -19.01 18.00
N ALA A 344 -7.89 -20.19 17.83
CA ALA A 344 -7.19 -21.46 17.95
C ALA A 344 -6.14 -21.63 16.83
N ARG A 345 -6.49 -21.19 15.61
CA ARG A 345 -5.57 -21.18 14.46
C ARG A 345 -4.42 -20.19 14.67
N LEU A 346 -4.71 -18.99 15.20
CA LEU A 346 -3.68 -17.97 15.48
C LEU A 346 -2.63 -18.48 16.49
N ARG A 347 -3.04 -19.28 17.47
CA ARG A 347 -2.11 -19.83 18.47
C ARG A 347 -1.30 -21.03 17.97
N ASN A 348 -1.73 -21.70 16.89
CA ASN A 348 -1.05 -22.87 16.33
C ASN A 348 0.10 -22.48 15.37
N ARG A 349 1.10 -21.75 15.91
CA ARG A 349 2.29 -21.31 15.18
C ARG A 349 3.08 -22.43 14.48
N PRO A 350 3.20 -23.66 15.03
CA PRO A 350 3.88 -24.76 14.33
C PRO A 350 3.16 -25.18 13.04
N ALA A 351 1.82 -25.17 13.03
CA ALA A 351 1.05 -25.48 11.83
C ALA A 351 1.21 -24.36 10.79
N LEU A 352 1.13 -23.10 11.21
CA LEU A 352 1.33 -21.95 10.32
C LEU A 352 2.72 -21.97 9.67
N LEU A 353 3.78 -22.23 10.44
CA LEU A 353 5.14 -22.34 9.89
C LEU A 353 5.24 -23.43 8.82
N ARG A 354 4.59 -24.58 9.04
CA ARG A 354 4.56 -25.69 8.07
C ARG A 354 3.83 -25.29 6.79
N GLU A 355 2.66 -24.67 6.91
CA GLU A 355 1.87 -24.18 5.78
C GLU A 355 2.66 -23.14 4.96
N VAL A 356 3.36 -22.21 5.61
CA VAL A 356 4.19 -21.20 4.92
C VAL A 356 5.33 -21.88 4.16
N ARG A 357 6.03 -22.83 4.78
CA ARG A 357 7.13 -23.58 4.13
C ARG A 357 6.63 -24.39 2.93
N GLU A 358 5.44 -25.01 3.04
CA GLU A 358 4.79 -25.71 1.92
C GLU A 358 4.51 -24.75 0.77
N LEU A 359 3.88 -23.60 1.04
CA LEU A 359 3.58 -22.60 0.01
C LEU A 359 4.84 -22.03 -0.66
N LEU A 360 5.89 -21.74 0.11
CA LEU A 360 7.17 -21.29 -0.45
C LEU A 360 7.86 -22.35 -1.31
N THR A 361 7.59 -23.63 -1.05
CA THR A 361 8.10 -24.74 -1.87
C THR A 361 7.29 -24.88 -3.15
N LEU A 362 5.96 -24.85 -3.06
CA LEU A 362 5.06 -24.89 -4.21
C LEU A 362 5.26 -23.68 -5.14
N GLY A 363 5.34 -22.47 -4.57
CA GLY A 363 5.55 -21.22 -5.30
C GLY A 363 6.89 -21.17 -6.02
N ARG A 364 7.95 -21.82 -5.50
CA ARG A 364 9.22 -21.99 -6.21
C ARG A 364 9.12 -22.93 -7.42
N GLY A 365 8.27 -23.95 -7.36
CA GLY A 365 8.09 -24.92 -8.45
C GLY A 365 7.14 -24.43 -9.54
N TYR A 366 6.00 -23.87 -9.16
CA TYR A 366 4.89 -23.53 -10.06
C TYR A 366 4.68 -22.02 -10.25
N GLY A 367 5.43 -21.18 -9.55
CA GLY A 367 5.25 -19.72 -9.51
C GLY A 367 4.26 -19.29 -8.43
N MET A 368 4.50 -18.13 -7.82
CA MET A 368 3.67 -17.61 -6.73
C MET A 368 2.23 -17.29 -7.15
N GLU A 369 2.01 -16.99 -8.43
CA GLU A 369 0.68 -16.75 -9.00
C GLU A 369 -0.23 -17.97 -8.86
N SER A 370 0.32 -19.18 -9.04
CA SER A 370 -0.43 -20.45 -8.92
C SER A 370 -0.95 -20.76 -7.51
N VAL A 371 -0.37 -20.11 -6.49
CA VAL A 371 -0.71 -20.31 -5.07
C VAL A 371 -1.25 -19.03 -4.43
N HIS A 372 -1.52 -17.98 -5.21
CA HIS A 372 -1.87 -16.65 -4.72
C HIS A 372 -3.09 -16.67 -3.78
N ASP A 373 -4.15 -17.37 -4.20
CA ASP A 373 -5.41 -17.51 -3.44
C ASP A 373 -5.23 -18.18 -2.08
N ARG A 374 -4.21 -19.03 -1.92
CA ARG A 374 -3.84 -19.65 -0.63
C ARG A 374 -2.84 -18.78 0.15
N ALA A 375 -1.96 -18.08 -0.55
CA ALA A 375 -0.87 -17.33 0.05
C ALA A 375 -1.34 -16.06 0.76
N ILE A 376 -2.25 -15.28 0.16
CA ILE A 376 -2.76 -14.04 0.78
C ILE A 376 -3.47 -14.33 2.12
N PRO A 377 -4.46 -15.25 2.21
CA PRO A 377 -5.14 -15.52 3.48
C PRO A 377 -4.22 -16.12 4.55
N LEU A 378 -3.24 -16.95 4.14
CA LEU A 378 -2.25 -17.47 5.08
C LEU A 378 -1.36 -16.35 5.63
N ALA A 379 -0.90 -15.45 4.76
CA ALA A 379 -0.08 -14.31 5.15
C ALA A 379 -0.82 -13.37 6.11
N GLU A 380 -2.12 -13.12 5.89
CA GLU A 380 -2.97 -12.39 6.84
C GLU A 380 -3.07 -13.11 8.20
N THR A 381 -3.30 -14.43 8.19
CA THR A 381 -3.39 -15.26 9.39
C THR A 381 -2.07 -15.23 10.19
N VAL A 382 -0.93 -15.34 9.51
CA VAL A 382 0.40 -15.28 10.12
C VAL A 382 0.67 -13.89 10.68
N SER A 383 0.35 -12.83 9.93
CA SER A 383 0.44 -11.45 10.42
C SER A 383 -0.36 -11.25 11.71
N ALA A 384 -1.58 -11.78 11.78
CA ALA A 384 -2.40 -11.70 12.98
C ALA A 384 -1.81 -12.52 14.15
N SER A 385 -1.30 -13.72 13.87
CA SER A 385 -0.65 -14.59 14.86
C SER A 385 0.60 -13.97 15.49
N LEU A 386 1.38 -13.24 14.68
CA LEU A 386 2.60 -12.56 15.12
C LEU A 386 2.32 -11.27 15.91
N ALA A 387 1.12 -10.70 15.79
CA ALA A 387 0.68 -9.55 16.58
C ALA A 387 0.16 -9.95 17.98
N GLU A 388 -0.16 -11.23 18.20
CA GLU A 388 -0.57 -11.75 19.51
C GLU A 388 0.60 -11.78 20.49
N VAL A 389 0.31 -11.48 21.77
CA VAL A 389 1.28 -11.52 22.86
C VAL A 389 1.97 -12.88 22.90
N THR A 390 3.30 -12.84 23.00
CA THR A 390 4.16 -14.02 22.90
C THR A 390 4.88 -14.25 24.23
N ASP A 391 4.87 -15.50 24.68
CA ASP A 391 5.67 -15.96 25.82
C ASP A 391 7.11 -16.28 25.36
N ASP A 392 8.09 -16.06 26.24
CA ASP A 392 9.52 -16.25 25.98
C ASP A 392 9.83 -17.72 25.60
N SER A 393 9.02 -18.66 26.11
CA SER A 393 9.14 -20.09 25.79
C SER A 393 8.90 -20.45 24.31
N ALA A 394 8.27 -19.55 23.54
CA ALA A 394 7.93 -19.76 22.13
C ALA A 394 8.80 -18.93 21.17
N LEU A 395 9.84 -18.25 21.68
CA LEU A 395 10.57 -17.23 20.93
C LEU A 395 11.31 -17.78 19.71
N GLU A 396 11.92 -18.96 19.80
CA GLU A 396 12.60 -19.62 18.67
C GLU A 396 11.62 -19.89 17.52
N LEU A 397 10.45 -20.47 17.83
CA LEU A 397 9.41 -20.76 16.86
C LEU A 397 8.86 -19.48 16.21
N VAL A 398 8.76 -18.39 16.98
CA VAL A 398 8.29 -17.09 16.50
C VAL A 398 9.30 -16.50 15.53
N VAL A 399 10.60 -16.55 15.83
CA VAL A 399 11.65 -16.09 14.90
C VAL A 399 11.63 -16.92 13.62
N ASP A 400 11.52 -18.24 13.72
CA ASP A 400 11.37 -19.13 12.56
C ASP A 400 10.17 -18.76 11.67
N LEU A 401 9.02 -18.47 12.30
CA LEU A 401 7.81 -18.04 11.62
C LEU A 401 7.97 -16.66 10.99
N ARG A 402 8.62 -15.70 11.65
CA ARG A 402 8.89 -14.37 11.10
C ARG A 402 9.81 -14.44 9.87
N LEU A 403 10.87 -15.24 9.90
CA LEU A 403 11.74 -15.43 8.74
C LEU A 403 11.01 -16.14 7.58
N ALA A 404 10.18 -17.14 7.87
CA ALA A 404 9.31 -17.75 6.86
C ALA A 404 8.30 -16.74 6.29
N PHE A 405 7.72 -15.90 7.14
CA PHE A 405 6.76 -14.86 6.76
C PHE A 405 7.40 -13.75 5.92
N GLY A 406 8.57 -13.25 6.31
CA GLY A 406 9.33 -12.27 5.53
C GLY A 406 9.66 -12.78 4.12
N ARG A 407 9.99 -14.07 3.98
CA ARG A 407 10.17 -14.72 2.67
C ARG A 407 8.87 -14.81 1.87
N LEU A 408 7.76 -15.16 2.52
CA LEU A 408 6.44 -15.19 1.88
C LEU A 408 6.03 -13.80 1.39
N LEU A 409 6.23 -12.77 2.21
CA LEU A 409 5.97 -11.37 1.84
C LEU A 409 6.82 -10.95 0.63
N ALA A 410 8.12 -11.23 0.64
CA ALA A 410 8.99 -10.93 -0.51
C ALA A 410 8.52 -11.67 -1.78
N ALA A 411 8.13 -12.94 -1.66
CA ALA A 411 7.61 -13.74 -2.77
C ALA A 411 6.28 -13.22 -3.32
N LEU A 412 5.46 -12.58 -2.47
CA LEU A 412 4.23 -11.90 -2.86
C LEU A 412 4.46 -10.49 -3.43
N GLY A 413 5.70 -9.98 -3.42
CA GLY A 413 6.04 -8.63 -3.87
C GLY A 413 5.92 -7.55 -2.78
N ALA A 414 5.62 -7.92 -1.54
CA ALA A 414 5.56 -7.03 -0.37
C ALA A 414 6.96 -6.73 0.19
N ASN A 415 7.91 -6.36 -0.67
CA ASN A 415 9.33 -6.25 -0.35
C ASN A 415 9.63 -5.23 0.75
N GLU A 416 8.91 -4.11 0.78
CA GLU A 416 9.07 -3.09 1.82
C GLU A 416 8.69 -3.62 3.21
N ARG A 417 7.55 -4.31 3.32
CA ARG A 417 7.16 -4.97 4.57
C ARG A 417 8.08 -6.12 4.92
N ALA A 418 8.48 -6.92 3.94
CA ALA A 418 9.43 -8.02 4.14
C ALA A 418 10.76 -7.51 4.69
N GLU A 419 11.30 -6.41 4.15
CA GLU A 419 12.51 -5.76 4.68
C GLU A 419 12.34 -5.41 6.15
N LYS A 420 11.26 -4.69 6.50
CA LYS A 420 11.01 -4.24 7.88
C LYS A 420 10.82 -5.41 8.85
N GLU A 421 10.03 -6.41 8.48
CA GLU A 421 9.83 -7.63 9.30
C GLU A 421 11.16 -8.35 9.58
N ASN A 422 12.03 -8.44 8.57
CA ASN A 422 13.34 -9.06 8.72
C ASN A 422 14.30 -8.19 9.55
N LEU A 423 14.25 -6.86 9.46
CA LEU A 423 15.05 -5.98 10.33
C LEU A 423 14.64 -6.12 11.80
N ASP A 424 13.35 -6.11 12.10
CA ASP A 424 12.83 -6.32 13.46
C ASP A 424 13.21 -7.71 14.00
N THR A 425 13.18 -8.72 13.12
CA THR A 425 13.60 -10.09 13.47
C THR A 425 15.10 -10.18 13.73
N ALA A 426 15.92 -9.41 12.99
CA ALA A 426 17.35 -9.32 13.25
C ALA A 426 17.63 -8.72 14.63
N GLU A 427 16.96 -7.63 14.98
CA GLU A 427 17.13 -6.97 16.29
C GLU A 427 16.71 -7.87 17.45
N LEU A 428 15.58 -8.55 17.31
CA LEU A 428 15.13 -9.56 18.26
C LEU A 428 16.18 -10.67 18.42
N SER A 429 16.67 -11.22 17.31
CA SER A 429 17.65 -12.32 17.33
C SER A 429 18.98 -11.91 17.97
N LEU A 430 19.45 -10.68 17.70
CA LEU A 430 20.67 -10.14 18.31
C LEU A 430 20.50 -9.97 19.83
N SER A 431 19.33 -9.54 20.30
CA SER A 431 19.04 -9.43 21.74
C SER A 431 19.14 -10.76 22.49
N GLN A 432 18.91 -11.88 21.78
CA GLN A 432 18.99 -13.24 22.32
C GLN A 432 20.34 -13.92 22.08
N GLY A 433 21.27 -13.26 21.37
CA GLY A 433 22.55 -13.86 20.99
C GLY A 433 22.47 -14.90 19.86
N TRP A 434 21.39 -14.91 19.08
CA TRP A 434 21.17 -15.82 17.95
C TRP A 434 21.78 -15.27 16.66
N THR A 435 23.10 -15.31 16.57
CA THR A 435 23.87 -14.72 15.46
C THR A 435 23.47 -15.28 14.08
N GLU A 436 23.17 -16.58 13.98
CA GLU A 436 22.71 -17.22 12.74
C GLU A 436 21.42 -16.59 12.23
N MET A 437 20.43 -16.48 13.12
CA MET A 437 19.11 -15.98 12.77
C MET A 437 19.16 -14.49 12.46
N ALA A 438 19.99 -13.74 13.21
CA ALA A 438 20.27 -12.34 12.92
C ALA A 438 20.89 -12.13 11.53
N CYS A 439 21.91 -12.92 11.18
CA CYS A 439 22.56 -12.84 9.87
C CYS A 439 21.61 -13.26 8.73
N ALA A 440 20.80 -14.31 8.94
CA ALA A 440 19.76 -14.71 7.99
C ALA A 440 18.75 -13.58 7.76
N ALA A 441 18.26 -12.97 8.84
CA ALA A 441 17.31 -11.87 8.79
C ALA A 441 17.90 -10.65 8.07
N LEU A 442 19.14 -10.25 8.39
CA LEU A 442 19.81 -9.13 7.73
C LEU A 442 20.05 -9.38 6.23
N ALA A 443 20.40 -10.61 5.86
CA ALA A 443 20.57 -11.00 4.45
C ALA A 443 19.23 -10.95 3.68
N LEU A 444 18.14 -11.44 4.30
CA LEU A 444 16.78 -11.37 3.73
C LEU A 444 16.30 -9.92 3.62
N ALA A 445 16.54 -9.08 4.64
CA ALA A 445 16.25 -7.65 4.58
C ALA A 445 17.02 -6.96 3.45
N ALA A 446 18.32 -7.26 3.33
CA ALA A 446 19.16 -6.70 2.27
C ALA A 446 18.67 -7.11 0.87
N HIS A 447 18.19 -8.35 0.72
CA HIS A 447 17.63 -8.86 -0.51
C HIS A 447 16.28 -8.19 -0.85
N ALA A 448 15.38 -8.06 0.13
CA ALA A 448 14.10 -7.38 -0.05
C ALA A 448 14.29 -5.89 -0.39
N ALA A 449 15.22 -5.20 0.27
CA ALA A 449 15.60 -3.82 -0.03
C ALA A 449 16.11 -3.68 -1.47
N HIS A 450 16.96 -4.61 -1.91
CA HIS A 450 17.47 -4.64 -3.29
C HIS A 450 16.35 -4.88 -4.31
N ALA A 451 15.46 -5.84 -4.04
CA ALA A 451 14.35 -6.20 -4.92
C ALA A 451 13.37 -5.04 -5.14
N ARG A 452 13.23 -4.13 -4.17
CA ARG A 452 12.43 -2.90 -4.32
C ARG A 452 13.24 -1.67 -4.77
N GLY A 453 14.49 -1.85 -5.20
CA GLY A 453 15.37 -0.79 -5.69
C GLY A 453 16.00 0.12 -4.63
N ASN A 454 15.82 -0.15 -3.34
CA ASN A 454 16.53 0.55 -2.26
C ASN A 454 17.96 0.00 -2.08
N LEU A 455 18.86 0.43 -2.97
CA LEU A 455 20.26 0.01 -2.95
C LEU A 455 21.02 0.48 -1.69
N ALA A 456 20.65 1.64 -1.14
CA ALA A 456 21.26 2.17 0.07
C ALA A 456 20.90 1.32 1.30
N GLY A 457 19.61 1.02 1.49
CA GLY A 457 19.14 0.12 2.55
C GLY A 457 19.75 -1.27 2.42
N SER A 458 19.78 -1.82 1.20
CA SER A 458 20.44 -3.11 0.93
C SER A 458 21.90 -3.12 1.37
N ARG A 459 22.66 -2.05 1.08
CA ARG A 459 24.05 -1.91 1.49
C ARG A 459 24.20 -1.86 3.01
N VAL A 460 23.39 -1.05 3.69
CA VAL A 460 23.41 -0.93 5.16
C VAL A 460 23.12 -2.28 5.82
N SER A 461 22.10 -3.00 5.36
CA SER A 461 21.78 -4.34 5.88
C SER A 461 22.92 -5.34 5.65
N TRP A 462 23.59 -5.30 4.48
CA TRP A 462 24.75 -6.14 4.20
C TRP A 462 25.98 -5.78 5.04
N GLU A 463 26.22 -4.50 5.29
CA GLU A 463 27.30 -4.03 6.18
C GLU A 463 27.07 -4.49 7.62
N ARG A 464 25.83 -4.33 8.13
CA ARG A 464 25.44 -4.85 9.45
C ARG A 464 25.61 -6.37 9.51
N CYS A 465 25.17 -7.11 8.48
CA CYS A 465 25.35 -8.56 8.41
C CYS A 465 26.84 -8.95 8.50
N ARG A 466 27.71 -8.27 7.75
CA ARG A 466 29.16 -8.56 7.76
C ARG A 466 29.81 -8.26 9.10
N ALA A 467 29.37 -7.19 9.78
CA ALA A 467 29.84 -6.87 11.13
C ALA A 467 29.47 -7.98 12.14
N GLU A 468 28.25 -8.51 12.07
CA GLU A 468 27.83 -9.60 12.95
C GLU A 468 28.56 -10.92 12.64
N LEU A 469 28.85 -11.21 11.36
CA LEU A 469 29.65 -12.37 10.97
C LEU A 469 31.09 -12.33 11.51
N ALA A 470 31.63 -11.15 11.86
CA ALA A 470 32.95 -11.05 12.49
C ALA A 470 32.96 -11.65 13.91
N ASN A 471 31.81 -11.63 14.59
CA ASN A 471 31.61 -12.20 15.92
C ASN A 471 31.06 -13.63 15.87
N TRP A 472 31.15 -14.29 14.72
CA TRP A 472 30.57 -15.62 14.52
C TRP A 472 31.19 -16.67 15.46
N PRO A 473 30.38 -17.45 16.20
CA PRO A 473 30.92 -18.45 17.11
C PRO A 473 31.64 -19.59 16.39
N SER A 474 32.81 -19.99 16.91
CA SER A 474 33.68 -21.02 16.31
C SER A 474 33.19 -22.47 16.50
N GLY A 475 32.17 -22.69 17.32
CA GLY A 475 31.63 -24.02 17.63
C GLY A 475 30.66 -24.55 16.58
N ARG A 476 30.89 -25.79 16.12
CA ARG A 476 30.01 -26.56 15.20
C ARG A 476 29.61 -25.80 13.92
N PRO A 477 30.59 -25.33 13.12
CA PRO A 477 30.32 -24.47 11.96
C PRO A 477 29.37 -25.09 10.93
N GLY A 478 29.43 -26.41 10.71
CA GLY A 478 28.55 -27.11 9.78
C GLY A 478 27.07 -27.11 10.22
N GLU A 479 26.79 -27.32 11.52
CA GLU A 479 25.43 -27.25 12.06
C GLU A 479 24.89 -25.81 11.97
N ARG A 480 25.70 -24.82 12.38
CA ARG A 480 25.33 -23.40 12.34
C ARG A 480 25.07 -22.90 10.92
N CYS A 481 25.89 -23.32 9.95
CA CYS A 481 25.66 -23.01 8.52
C CYS A 481 24.37 -23.67 7.99
N THR A 482 23.99 -24.83 8.51
CA THR A 482 22.73 -25.49 8.14
C THR A 482 21.53 -24.69 8.67
N VAL A 483 21.56 -24.28 9.95
CA VAL A 483 20.54 -23.41 10.56
C VAL A 483 20.39 -22.11 9.77
N LEU A 484 21.51 -21.46 9.45
CA LEU A 484 21.54 -20.24 8.62
C LEU A 484 20.90 -20.47 7.25
N ALA A 485 21.24 -21.55 6.56
CA ALA A 485 20.70 -21.86 5.23
C ALA A 485 19.20 -22.17 5.26
N ASP A 486 18.72 -22.86 6.31
CA ASP A 486 17.29 -23.16 6.47
C ASP A 486 16.47 -21.90 6.78
N ALA A 487 17.03 -21.02 7.60
CA ALA A 487 16.49 -19.70 7.92
C ALA A 487 16.37 -18.80 6.66
N ILE A 488 17.42 -18.75 5.84
CA ILE A 488 17.43 -18.00 4.57
C ILE A 488 16.53 -18.67 3.52
N GLY A 489 16.60 -19.99 3.38
CA GLY A 489 15.81 -20.79 2.44
C GLY A 489 16.09 -20.58 0.95
N ASP A 490 16.77 -19.50 0.56
CA ASP A 490 17.28 -19.27 -0.80
C ASP A 490 18.75 -19.75 -0.90
N PRO A 491 19.08 -20.70 -1.80
CA PRO A 491 20.45 -21.24 -1.90
C PRO A 491 21.48 -20.19 -2.35
N GLY A 492 21.11 -19.27 -3.24
CA GLY A 492 22.04 -18.26 -3.74
C GLY A 492 22.42 -17.24 -2.68
N LEU A 493 21.43 -16.73 -1.95
CA LEU A 493 21.61 -15.83 -0.82
C LEU A 493 22.37 -16.51 0.32
N SER A 494 22.06 -17.78 0.61
CA SER A 494 22.79 -18.58 1.61
C SER A 494 24.27 -18.71 1.25
N ALA A 495 24.58 -19.03 0.00
CA ALA A 495 25.96 -19.12 -0.48
C ALA A 495 26.69 -17.77 -0.34
N ARG A 496 26.02 -16.65 -0.61
CA ARG A 496 26.60 -15.31 -0.46
C ARG A 496 26.90 -14.95 1.00
N VAL A 497 26.04 -15.32 1.95
CA VAL A 497 26.31 -15.11 3.38
C VAL A 497 27.49 -15.99 3.83
N MET A 498 27.52 -17.26 3.39
CA MET A 498 28.62 -18.17 3.71
C MET A 498 29.95 -17.73 3.10
N GLU A 499 29.94 -17.14 1.90
CA GLU A 499 31.11 -16.53 1.28
C GLU A 499 31.65 -15.37 2.13
N ALA A 500 30.78 -14.46 2.57
CA ALA A 500 31.18 -13.37 3.45
C ALA A 500 31.74 -13.86 4.79
N LEU A 501 31.15 -14.92 5.37
CA LEU A 501 31.66 -15.55 6.59
C LEU A 501 33.04 -16.17 6.38
N ALA A 502 33.22 -16.90 5.27
CA ALA A 502 34.49 -17.52 4.93
C ALA A 502 35.58 -16.47 4.70
N ALA A 503 35.26 -15.36 4.02
CA ALA A 503 36.17 -14.25 3.79
C ALA A 503 36.67 -13.63 5.10
N ASN A 504 35.76 -13.34 6.04
CA ASN A 504 36.09 -12.82 7.37
C ASN A 504 37.02 -13.77 8.15
N LEU A 505 36.72 -15.06 8.14
CA LEU A 505 37.50 -16.05 8.90
C LEU A 505 38.88 -16.30 8.26
N VAL A 506 39.01 -16.13 6.94
CA VAL A 506 40.28 -16.35 6.22
C VAL A 506 41.37 -15.36 6.63
N GLU A 507 41.01 -14.12 6.98
CA GLU A 507 41.98 -13.08 7.32
C GLU A 507 42.81 -13.44 8.57
N GLY A 508 42.25 -14.22 9.49
CA GLY A 508 42.97 -14.66 10.70
C GLY A 508 43.55 -16.08 10.62
N VAL A 509 43.54 -16.73 9.44
CA VAL A 509 44.05 -18.11 9.30
C VAL A 509 45.57 -18.20 9.49
N GLU A 510 46.32 -17.14 9.19
CA GLU A 510 47.78 -17.10 9.40
C GLU A 510 48.14 -17.06 10.89
N GLU A 511 47.31 -16.40 11.69
CA GLU A 511 47.50 -16.26 13.14
C GLU A 511 46.99 -17.49 13.91
N ASP A 512 45.88 -18.07 13.44
CA ASP A 512 45.24 -19.25 14.03
C ASP A 512 44.90 -20.28 12.96
N HIS A 513 45.82 -21.22 12.77
CA HIS A 513 45.68 -22.29 11.77
C HIS A 513 44.48 -23.21 12.03
N SER A 514 43.89 -23.22 13.23
CA SER A 514 42.71 -24.04 13.53
C SER A 514 41.49 -23.58 12.72
N ARG A 515 41.44 -22.28 12.36
CA ARG A 515 40.40 -21.67 11.52
C ARG A 515 40.35 -22.25 10.11
N ALA A 516 41.48 -22.75 9.59
CA ALA A 516 41.52 -23.34 8.24
C ALA A 516 40.53 -24.51 8.07
N SER A 517 40.34 -25.31 9.12
CA SER A 517 39.37 -26.42 9.11
C SER A 517 37.92 -25.92 9.06
N VAL A 518 37.62 -24.86 9.81
CA VAL A 518 36.31 -24.20 9.85
C VAL A 518 35.98 -23.57 8.50
N VAL A 519 36.92 -22.83 7.92
CA VAL A 519 36.73 -22.20 6.61
C VAL A 519 36.46 -23.23 5.53
N ARG A 520 37.20 -24.36 5.50
CA ARG A 520 36.94 -25.44 4.53
C ARG A 520 35.54 -26.05 4.66
N GLU A 521 35.05 -26.26 5.88
CA GLU A 521 33.67 -26.73 6.08
C GLU A 521 32.66 -25.70 5.54
N ILE A 522 32.87 -24.41 5.78
CA ILE A 522 32.00 -23.35 5.26
C ILE A 522 32.04 -23.30 3.72
N LEU A 523 33.22 -23.40 3.11
CA LEU A 523 33.38 -23.46 1.65
C LEU A 523 32.64 -24.65 1.03
N ASN A 524 32.71 -25.84 1.67
CA ASN A 524 31.98 -27.02 1.24
C ASN A 524 30.45 -26.80 1.29
N ARG A 525 29.96 -26.16 2.37
CA ARG A 525 28.53 -25.84 2.52
C ARG A 525 28.07 -24.79 1.51
N ALA A 526 28.85 -23.74 1.29
CA ALA A 526 28.57 -22.71 0.29
C ALA A 526 28.49 -23.33 -1.12
N SER A 527 29.45 -24.19 -1.47
CA SER A 527 29.47 -24.92 -2.74
C SER A 527 28.26 -25.83 -2.91
N ALA A 528 27.83 -26.52 -1.84
CA ALA A 528 26.62 -27.34 -1.85
C ALA A 528 25.35 -26.51 -2.08
N GLN A 529 25.28 -25.27 -1.58
CA GLN A 529 24.17 -24.37 -1.89
C GLN A 529 24.21 -23.88 -3.34
N LEU A 530 25.39 -23.51 -3.86
CA LEU A 530 25.55 -23.10 -5.25
C LEU A 530 25.15 -24.19 -6.25
N ALA A 531 25.43 -25.46 -5.93
CA ALA A 531 25.00 -26.60 -6.75
C ALA A 531 23.47 -26.72 -6.90
N ARG A 532 22.70 -26.09 -6.00
CA ARG A 532 21.23 -26.04 -6.04
C ARG A 532 20.69 -24.81 -6.78
N CYS A 533 21.56 -23.86 -7.15
CA CYS A 533 21.17 -22.66 -7.88
C CYS A 533 21.06 -22.96 -9.39
N ALA A 534 19.97 -22.52 -10.02
CA ALA A 534 19.90 -22.49 -11.48
C ALA A 534 20.88 -21.45 -12.07
N HIS A 535 21.00 -20.29 -11.39
CA HIS A 535 21.91 -19.21 -11.76
C HIS A 535 22.69 -18.78 -10.51
N PRO A 536 24.00 -19.08 -10.42
CA PRO A 536 24.78 -18.70 -9.25
C PRO A 536 24.90 -17.17 -9.15
N PRO A 537 24.96 -16.60 -7.93
CA PRO A 537 25.11 -15.16 -7.75
C PRO A 537 26.46 -14.69 -8.29
N GLN A 538 26.45 -13.53 -8.94
CA GLN A 538 27.62 -12.98 -9.63
C GLN A 538 28.83 -12.77 -8.68
N GLY A 539 30.00 -13.26 -9.09
CA GLY A 539 31.24 -13.09 -8.34
C GLY A 539 31.41 -14.04 -7.14
N VAL A 540 30.38 -14.78 -6.72
CA VAL A 540 30.46 -15.63 -5.52
C VAL A 540 31.32 -16.86 -5.80
N VAL A 541 31.22 -17.45 -6.99
CA VAL A 541 32.02 -18.63 -7.37
C VAL A 541 33.51 -18.27 -7.42
N GLU A 542 33.87 -17.15 -8.04
CA GLU A 542 35.25 -16.69 -8.12
C GLU A 542 35.82 -16.38 -6.72
N ARG A 543 35.07 -15.66 -5.88
CA ARG A 543 35.50 -15.33 -4.51
C ARG A 543 35.69 -16.57 -3.64
N LEU A 544 34.81 -17.58 -3.75
CA LEU A 544 35.00 -18.83 -3.00
C LEU A 544 36.28 -19.56 -3.42
N ALA A 545 36.61 -19.58 -4.72
CA ALA A 545 37.86 -20.19 -5.23
C ALA A 545 39.11 -19.42 -4.76
N GLU A 546 39.05 -18.09 -4.67
CA GLU A 546 40.12 -17.26 -4.10
C GLU A 546 40.35 -17.59 -2.62
N ILE A 547 39.27 -17.69 -1.83
CA ILE A 547 39.32 -18.07 -0.41
C ILE A 547 39.90 -19.49 -0.26
N GLU A 548 39.46 -20.44 -1.09
CA GLU A 548 39.99 -21.81 -1.07
C GLU A 548 41.51 -21.85 -1.32
N THR A 549 41.98 -21.06 -2.30
CA THR A 549 43.41 -20.94 -2.62
C THR A 549 44.21 -20.37 -1.45
N ARG A 550 43.66 -19.39 -0.73
CA ARG A 550 44.29 -18.80 0.48
C ARG A 550 44.37 -19.79 1.65
N VAL A 551 43.40 -20.69 1.81
CA VAL A 551 43.36 -21.68 2.91
C VAL A 551 44.13 -22.97 2.60
N ALA A 552 44.42 -23.24 1.32
CA ALA A 552 45.13 -24.44 0.89
C ALA A 552 46.43 -24.74 1.68
N PRO A 553 47.31 -23.76 1.98
CA PRO A 553 48.58 -24.00 2.69
C PRO A 553 48.43 -24.48 4.14
N TYR A 554 47.32 -24.18 4.80
CA TYR A 554 47.17 -24.33 6.25
C TYR A 554 46.49 -25.65 6.66
N GLY A 555 46.10 -26.50 5.71
CA GLY A 555 45.35 -27.72 6.01
C GLY A 555 46.02 -29.01 5.57
N ARG A 556 46.89 -29.51 6.45
CA ARG A 556 47.10 -30.92 6.88
C ARG A 556 48.32 -30.89 7.80
N GLY A 557 48.16 -31.34 9.04
CA GLY A 557 49.24 -31.35 10.02
C GLY A 557 50.49 -32.06 9.48
N ARG A 558 51.63 -31.36 9.48
CA ARG A 558 52.96 -31.99 9.60
C ARG A 558 53.09 -32.56 11.03
N GLY A 559 52.25 -33.54 11.36
CA GLY A 559 52.48 -34.50 12.44
C GLY A 559 53.43 -35.59 11.98
N GLY A 560 54.53 -35.21 11.31
CA GLY A 560 55.61 -36.13 10.99
C GLY A 560 56.41 -36.34 12.27
N ARG A 561 56.22 -37.49 12.92
CA ARG A 561 57.16 -38.03 13.91
C ARG A 561 58.58 -37.74 13.40
N ARG A 562 59.31 -36.82 14.05
CA ARG A 562 60.77 -36.88 14.06
C ARG A 562 61.08 -38.21 14.72
N ARG A 563 61.26 -39.28 13.94
CA ARG A 563 62.06 -40.42 14.37
C ARG A 563 63.39 -39.81 14.78
N GLY A 564 63.66 -39.79 16.08
CA GLY A 564 65.01 -39.59 16.57
C GLY A 564 65.87 -40.64 15.90
N SER A 565 66.72 -40.22 14.97
CA SER A 565 67.89 -40.98 14.61
C SER A 565 68.80 -40.94 15.84
N GLY A 566 68.60 -41.94 16.71
CA GLY A 566 69.64 -42.35 17.65
C GLY A 566 70.82 -42.83 16.82
N ALA A 567 71.82 -41.97 16.67
CA ALA A 567 73.17 -42.39 16.39
C ALA A 567 73.86 -42.61 17.74
N GLY A 568 73.81 -43.86 18.20
CA GLY A 568 74.59 -44.34 19.33
C GLY A 568 75.62 -45.36 18.82
N VAL A 569 76.86 -44.88 18.72
CA VAL A 569 78.15 -45.56 18.96
C VAL A 569 78.49 -46.82 18.16
N GLY A 570 79.58 -46.70 17.38
CA GLY A 570 80.38 -47.75 16.74
C GLY A 570 81.56 -47.12 16.03
#